data_AF-A0A353M0F5-F1
#
_entry.id   AF-A0A353M0F5-F1
#
_cell.length_a   1.000
_cell.length_b   1.000
_cell.length_c   1.000
_cell.angle_alpha   90.00
_cell.angle_beta   90.00
_cell.angle_gamma   90.00
#
_symmetry.space_group_name_H-M   'P 1'
#
loop_
_entity.id
_entity.type
_entity.pdbx_description
1 polymer ?
#
loop_
_entity_poly.entity_id
_entity_poly.type
_entity_poly.pdbx_seq_one_letter_code
_entity_poly.pdbx_strand_id
1 'polypeptide(L)'
;MGKPEVEAKSTVSYSPFAIWFRKRGKRLLSPHFVLGVILLVILAYLVVAPLITLVRTTATWQPTDTRIRNENVVVGQLTTYHWQRILGSNLSKAALWDPLLNTLTVAAGTVVLVTVIGSLLAWLVTRTDLPMRKFISNLAVLPYILPSWTIALAWV
;
A
#
# COMPACT_ATOMS: atom_id res chain seq x y z
N MET A 1 -77.61 6.37 -7.73
CA MET A 1 -76.80 7.48 -8.29
C MET A 1 -75.36 7.22 -7.89
N GLY A 2 -74.62 6.47 -8.72
CA GLY A 2 -73.25 6.02 -8.42
C GLY A 2 -72.23 7.11 -8.66
N LYS A 3 -71.25 7.25 -7.76
CA LYS A 3 -70.10 8.15 -7.94
C LYS A 3 -69.14 7.49 -8.94
N PRO A 4 -68.58 8.23 -9.92
CA PRO A 4 -67.61 7.65 -10.85
C PRO A 4 -66.33 7.31 -10.10
N GLU A 5 -65.95 6.02 -10.11
CA GLU A 5 -64.61 5.56 -9.76
C GLU A 5 -63.61 6.21 -10.71
N VAL A 6 -62.82 7.15 -10.18
CA VAL A 6 -61.64 7.65 -10.89
C VAL A 6 -60.56 6.61 -10.74
N GLU A 7 -60.54 5.68 -11.69
CA GLU A 7 -59.48 4.69 -11.85
C GLU A 7 -58.17 5.42 -12.18
N ALA A 8 -57.37 5.73 -11.17
CA ALA A 8 -56.05 6.34 -11.33
C ALA A 8 -55.11 5.30 -11.94
N LYS A 9 -55.15 5.16 -13.26
CA LYS A 9 -54.22 4.36 -14.06
C LYS A 9 -52.81 4.94 -13.90
N SER A 10 -52.03 4.40 -12.96
CA SER A 10 -50.60 4.71 -12.83
C SER A 10 -49.82 4.02 -13.95
N THR A 11 -49.96 4.50 -15.19
CA THR A 11 -49.35 3.92 -16.39
C THR A 11 -47.94 4.45 -16.65
N VAL A 12 -47.10 4.53 -15.62
CA VAL A 12 -45.66 4.69 -15.84
C VAL A 12 -44.91 3.66 -15.01
N SER A 13 -44.92 2.42 -15.53
CA SER A 13 -43.99 1.38 -15.11
C SER A 13 -42.60 1.77 -15.60
N TYR A 14 -41.88 2.55 -14.79
CA TYR A 14 -40.48 2.83 -15.06
C TYR A 14 -39.69 1.52 -14.95
N SER A 15 -38.94 1.17 -15.99
CA SER A 15 -38.02 0.04 -15.89
C SER A 15 -37.04 0.30 -14.74
N PRO A 16 -36.82 -0.66 -13.83
CA PRO A 16 -35.86 -0.51 -12.72
C PRO A 16 -34.47 -0.08 -13.20
N PHE A 17 -34.13 -0.51 -14.42
CA PHE A 17 -32.87 -0.22 -15.11
C PHE A 17 -32.70 1.26 -15.50
N ALA A 18 -33.76 1.94 -15.96
CA ALA A 18 -33.70 3.35 -16.33
C ALA A 18 -33.53 4.27 -15.11
N ILE A 19 -34.17 3.93 -13.98
CA ILE A 19 -34.00 4.66 -12.72
C ILE A 19 -32.57 4.50 -12.18
N TRP A 20 -32.00 3.28 -12.30
CA TRP A 20 -30.63 2.99 -11.89
C TRP A 20 -29.60 3.79 -12.69
N PHE A 21 -29.72 3.88 -14.01
CA PHE A 21 -28.83 4.68 -14.85
C PHE A 21 -28.90 6.18 -14.54
N ARG A 22 -30.10 6.74 -14.32
CA ARG A 22 -30.26 8.17 -14.04
C ARG A 22 -29.76 8.56 -12.64
N LYS A 23 -29.93 7.71 -11.64
CA LYS A 23 -29.35 7.90 -10.29
C LYS A 23 -27.83 7.74 -10.29
N ARG A 24 -27.28 6.77 -11.04
CA ARG A 24 -25.82 6.63 -11.23
C ARG A 24 -25.21 7.82 -11.94
N GLY A 25 -25.82 8.32 -13.02
CA GLY A 25 -25.33 9.50 -13.73
C GLY A 25 -25.18 10.73 -12.83
N LYS A 26 -26.20 11.06 -12.03
CA LYS A 26 -26.12 12.18 -11.06
C LYS A 26 -25.08 11.96 -9.95
N ARG A 27 -24.79 10.70 -9.58
CA ARG A 27 -23.75 10.35 -8.60
C ARG A 27 -22.34 10.45 -9.19
N LEU A 28 -22.17 10.06 -10.45
CA LEU A 28 -20.90 10.18 -11.20
C LEU A 28 -20.52 11.64 -11.50
N LEU A 29 -21.52 12.52 -11.66
CA LEU A 29 -21.33 13.97 -11.82
C LEU A 29 -21.38 14.75 -10.48
N SER A 30 -21.44 14.06 -9.34
CA SER A 30 -21.36 14.74 -8.04
C SER A 30 -19.97 15.34 -7.85
N PRO A 31 -19.82 16.60 -7.37
CA PRO A 31 -18.52 17.25 -7.23
C PRO A 31 -17.51 16.43 -6.42
N HIS A 32 -17.98 15.76 -5.36
CA HIS A 32 -17.15 14.89 -4.53
C HIS A 32 -16.62 13.65 -5.27
N PHE A 33 -17.42 13.02 -6.13
CA PHE A 33 -16.99 11.86 -6.90
C PHE A 33 -15.96 12.25 -7.97
N VAL A 34 -16.20 13.37 -8.67
CA VAL A 34 -15.25 13.90 -9.66
C VAL A 34 -13.92 14.23 -9.00
N LEU A 35 -13.95 14.91 -7.85
CA LEU A 35 -12.75 15.22 -7.07
C LEU A 35 -12.03 13.94 -6.61
N GLY A 36 -12.77 12.92 -6.17
CA GLY A 36 -12.22 11.61 -5.82
C GLY A 36 -11.53 10.91 -7.00
N VAL A 37 -12.12 10.94 -8.20
CA VAL A 37 -11.51 10.39 -9.42
C VAL A 37 -10.25 11.15 -9.81
N ILE A 38 -10.27 12.48 -9.75
CA ILE A 38 -9.09 13.31 -10.03
C ILE A 38 -7.96 12.97 -9.05
N LEU A 39 -8.25 12.94 -7.75
CA LEU A 39 -7.26 12.57 -6.73
C LEU A 39 -6.71 11.16 -6.93
N LEU A 40 -7.56 10.21 -7.32
CA LEU A 40 -7.15 8.84 -7.62
C LEU A 40 -6.21 8.78 -8.83
N VAL A 41 -6.52 9.52 -9.90
CA VAL A 41 -5.65 9.60 -11.09
C VAL A 41 -4.31 10.25 -10.74
N ILE A 42 -4.30 11.31 -9.94
CA ILE A 42 -3.06 11.95 -9.46
C ILE A 42 -2.25 10.96 -8.62
N LEU A 43 -2.87 10.28 -7.65
CA LEU A 43 -2.21 9.27 -6.82
C LEU A 43 -1.64 8.13 -7.68
N ALA A 44 -2.43 7.62 -8.62
CA ALA A 44 -2.00 6.57 -9.54
C ALA A 44 -0.79 7.03 -10.37
N TYR A 45 -0.81 8.25 -10.90
CA TYR A 45 0.34 8.81 -11.61
C TYR A 45 1.58 8.90 -10.71
N LEU A 46 1.45 9.44 -9.49
CA LEU A 46 2.56 9.59 -8.55
C LEU A 46 3.16 8.26 -8.09
N VAL A 47 2.36 7.18 -8.03
CA VAL A 47 2.84 5.85 -7.67
C VAL A 47 3.40 5.11 -8.88
N VAL A 48 2.70 5.14 -10.01
CA VAL A 48 3.06 4.35 -11.20
C VAL A 48 4.27 4.93 -11.91
N ALA A 49 4.44 6.25 -11.96
CA ALA A 49 5.59 6.88 -12.59
C ALA A 49 6.95 6.38 -12.03
N PRO A 50 7.22 6.44 -10.71
CA PRO A 50 8.49 5.93 -10.17
C PRO A 50 8.62 4.41 -10.35
N LEU A 51 7.53 3.63 -10.25
CA LEU A 51 7.57 2.19 -10.50
C LEU A 51 7.99 1.86 -11.94
N ILE A 52 7.47 2.59 -12.94
CA ILE A 52 7.90 2.44 -14.33
C ILE A 52 9.39 2.79 -14.46
N THR A 53 9.86 3.85 -13.80
CA THR A 53 11.29 4.18 -13.83
C THR A 53 12.14 3.07 -13.23
N LEU A 54 11.77 2.50 -12.08
CA LEU A 54 12.48 1.38 -11.46
C LEU A 54 12.57 0.18 -12.41
N VAL A 55 11.45 -0.22 -13.01
CA VAL A 55 11.44 -1.35 -13.96
C VAL A 55 12.34 -1.05 -15.16
N ARG A 56 12.24 0.14 -15.76
CA ARG A 56 13.12 0.55 -16.87
C ARG A 56 14.59 0.50 -16.47
N THR A 57 14.95 1.04 -15.31
CA THR A 57 16.35 1.07 -14.86
C THR A 57 16.97 -0.30 -14.62
N THR A 58 16.16 -1.33 -14.32
CA THR A 58 16.67 -2.72 -14.21
C THR A 58 16.86 -3.41 -15.55
N ALA A 59 16.20 -2.92 -16.61
CA ALA A 59 16.21 -3.51 -17.95
C ALA A 59 17.03 -2.69 -18.96
N THR A 60 17.55 -1.51 -18.58
CA THR A 60 18.35 -0.64 -19.46
C THR A 60 19.67 -0.28 -18.81
N TRP A 61 20.73 -0.18 -19.62
CA TRP A 61 22.03 0.30 -19.15
C TRP A 61 21.96 1.73 -18.59
N GLN A 62 22.48 1.92 -17.38
CA GLN A 62 22.57 3.22 -16.73
C GLN A 62 23.95 3.87 -16.93
N PRO A 63 24.05 5.21 -16.83
CA PRO A 63 25.34 5.90 -16.87
C PRO A 63 26.35 5.38 -15.83
N THR A 64 25.87 4.89 -14.68
CA THR A 64 26.70 4.30 -13.62
C THR A 64 27.37 2.99 -14.03
N ASP A 65 26.79 2.24 -14.98
CA ASP A 65 27.31 0.93 -15.40
C ASP A 65 28.52 1.04 -16.31
N THR A 66 28.69 2.19 -16.97
CA THR A 66 29.86 2.50 -17.80
C THR A 66 31.15 2.46 -17.00
N ARG A 67 31.09 2.71 -15.68
CA ARG A 67 32.25 2.68 -14.77
C ARG A 67 32.64 1.26 -14.38
N ILE A 68 31.72 0.30 -14.51
CA ILE A 68 31.90 -1.10 -14.11
C ILE A 68 32.29 -1.94 -15.33
N ARG A 69 31.84 -1.57 -16.54
CA ARG A 69 32.19 -2.21 -17.81
C ARG A 69 32.54 -1.18 -18.88
N ASN A 70 33.78 -1.23 -19.38
CA ASN A 70 34.25 -0.33 -20.42
C ASN A 70 33.90 -0.76 -21.86
N GLU A 71 33.57 -2.03 -22.12
CA GLU A 71 33.63 -2.55 -23.50
C GLU A 71 32.29 -2.80 -24.22
N ASN A 72 31.12 -2.67 -23.59
CA ASN A 72 29.83 -2.96 -24.27
C ASN A 72 28.61 -2.22 -23.66
N VAL A 73 28.81 -1.05 -23.06
CA VAL A 73 27.73 -0.32 -22.36
C VAL A 73 27.28 0.86 -23.21
N VAL A 74 26.14 0.70 -23.91
CA VAL A 74 25.45 1.80 -24.57
C VAL A 74 24.25 2.21 -23.71
N VAL A 75 24.32 3.40 -23.12
CA VAL A 75 23.28 3.92 -22.21
C VAL A 75 21.92 3.93 -22.89
N GLY A 76 20.90 3.41 -22.21
CA GLY A 76 19.54 3.34 -22.72
C GLY A 76 19.21 2.12 -23.59
N GLN A 77 20.19 1.28 -23.94
CA GLN A 77 19.89 -0.01 -24.58
C GLN A 77 19.39 -1.03 -23.56
N LEU A 78 18.54 -1.95 -24.05
CA LEU A 78 18.02 -3.05 -23.26
C LEU A 78 19.14 -4.03 -22.86
N THR A 79 19.08 -4.49 -21.62
CA THR A 79 20.05 -5.43 -21.05
C THR A 79 19.39 -6.41 -20.09
N THR A 80 19.88 -7.65 -20.10
CA THR A 80 19.52 -8.70 -19.13
C THR A 80 20.60 -8.85 -18.04
N TYR A 81 21.65 -8.03 -18.11
CA TYR A 81 22.84 -8.16 -17.28
C TYR A 81 22.56 -8.01 -15.79
N HIS A 82 21.78 -7.02 -15.36
CA HIS A 82 21.50 -6.78 -13.94
C HIS A 82 20.84 -8.00 -13.28
N TRP A 83 19.88 -8.61 -13.98
CA TRP A 83 19.18 -9.80 -13.53
C TRP A 83 20.12 -11.01 -13.43
N GLN A 84 20.92 -11.27 -14.47
CA GLN A 84 21.90 -12.37 -14.45
C GLN A 84 22.95 -12.18 -13.36
N ARG A 85 23.42 -10.94 -13.14
CA ARG A 85 24.40 -10.61 -12.11
C ARG A 85 23.84 -10.80 -10.71
N ILE A 86 22.62 -10.35 -10.45
CA ILE A 86 22.02 -10.44 -9.12
C ILE A 86 21.53 -11.85 -8.81
N LEU A 87 21.06 -12.61 -9.79
CA LEU A 87 20.47 -13.94 -9.57
C LEU A 87 21.46 -15.11 -9.68
N GLY A 88 22.45 -15.03 -10.59
CA GLY A 88 23.28 -16.19 -10.95
C GLY A 88 24.79 -15.99 -10.87
N SER A 89 25.28 -14.89 -10.30
CA SER A 89 26.73 -14.65 -10.20
C SER A 89 27.26 -14.92 -8.79
N ASN A 90 28.58 -14.92 -8.63
CA ASN A 90 29.23 -15.06 -7.31
C ASN A 90 28.79 -13.95 -6.32
N LEU A 91 28.27 -12.82 -6.82
CA LEU A 91 27.74 -11.73 -6.01
C LEU A 91 26.34 -12.01 -5.45
N SER A 92 25.58 -12.93 -6.05
CA SER A 92 24.18 -13.19 -5.73
C SER A 92 23.94 -13.53 -4.26
N LYS A 93 24.85 -14.29 -3.65
CA LYS A 93 24.74 -14.66 -2.24
C LYS A 93 24.77 -13.43 -1.33
N ALA A 94 25.80 -12.60 -1.47
CA ALA A 94 25.99 -11.41 -0.62
C ALA A 94 25.03 -10.27 -0.95
N ALA A 95 24.61 -10.12 -2.22
CA ALA A 95 23.78 -9.01 -2.65
C ALA A 95 22.27 -9.27 -2.55
N LEU A 96 21.82 -10.53 -2.66
CA LEU A 96 20.41 -10.89 -2.66
C LEU A 96 20.07 -11.84 -1.51
N TRP A 97 20.67 -13.02 -1.48
CA TRP A 97 20.18 -14.12 -0.66
C TRP A 97 20.43 -13.92 0.85
N ASP A 98 21.65 -13.55 1.24
CA ASP A 98 21.97 -13.35 2.66
C ASP A 98 21.16 -12.17 3.25
N PRO A 99 21.08 -10.97 2.62
CA PRO A 99 20.24 -9.89 3.12
C PRO A 99 18.75 -10.24 3.15
N LEU A 100 18.24 -10.93 2.11
CA LEU A 100 16.84 -11.33 2.03
C LEU A 100 16.46 -12.29 3.18
N LEU A 101 17.29 -13.30 3.43
CA LEU A 101 17.07 -14.26 4.51
C LEU A 101 17.18 -13.58 5.88
N ASN A 102 18.13 -12.67 6.07
CA ASN A 102 18.25 -11.89 7.30
C ASN A 102 17.00 -11.04 7.55
N THR A 103 16.52 -10.30 6.53
CA THR A 103 15.31 -9.49 6.64
C THR A 103 14.08 -10.35 6.92
N LEU A 104 13.91 -11.48 6.22
CA LEU A 104 12.79 -12.39 6.46
C LEU A 104 12.82 -13.00 7.86
N THR A 105 13.99 -13.42 8.33
CA THR A 105 14.16 -14.02 9.66
C THR A 105 13.83 -13.00 10.75
N VAL A 106 14.38 -11.78 10.64
CA VAL A 106 14.09 -10.70 11.58
C VAL A 106 12.61 -10.32 11.53
N ALA A 107 12.04 -10.10 10.34
CA ALA A 107 10.63 -9.73 10.20
C ALA A 107 9.70 -10.79 10.78
N ALA A 108 9.94 -12.08 10.50
CA ALA A 108 9.14 -13.17 11.04
C ALA A 108 9.23 -13.23 12.58
N GLY A 109 10.45 -13.16 13.13
CA GLY A 109 10.65 -13.13 14.58
C GLY A 109 9.98 -11.93 15.25
N THR A 110 10.13 -10.73 14.67
CA THR A 110 9.48 -9.51 15.16
C THR A 110 7.96 -9.62 15.12
N VAL A 111 7.37 -10.10 14.02
CA VAL A 111 5.91 -10.25 13.90
C VAL A 111 5.37 -11.19 14.97
N VAL A 112 6.03 -12.33 15.20
CA VAL A 112 5.61 -13.29 16.25
C VAL A 112 5.68 -12.63 17.62
N LEU A 113 6.82 -12.02 17.97
CA LEU A 113 7.00 -11.38 19.27
C LEU A 113 6.01 -10.23 19.49
N VAL A 114 5.85 -9.33 18.51
CA VAL A 114 4.92 -8.19 18.59
C VAL A 114 3.48 -8.68 18.71
N THR A 115 3.09 -9.71 17.95
CA THR A 115 1.73 -10.24 18.02
C THR A 115 1.47 -10.86 19.38
N VAL A 116 2.38 -11.67 19.91
CA VAL A 116 2.23 -12.30 21.24
C VAL A 116 2.20 -11.24 22.34
N ILE A 117 3.23 -10.39 22.42
CA ILE A 117 3.33 -9.38 23.48
C ILE A 117 2.20 -8.36 23.38
N GLY A 118 1.93 -7.85 22.19
CA GLY A 118 0.89 -6.86 21.95
C GLY A 118 -0.51 -7.39 22.22
N SER A 119 -0.82 -8.62 21.79
CA SER A 119 -2.13 -9.24 22.06
C SER A 119 -2.32 -9.55 23.55
N LEU A 120 -1.29 -10.06 24.24
CA LEU A 120 -1.34 -10.30 25.69
C LEU A 120 -1.58 -9.00 26.46
N LEU A 121 -0.84 -7.93 26.14
CA LEU A 121 -1.01 -6.62 26.77
C LEU A 121 -2.40 -6.06 26.51
N ALA A 122 -2.89 -6.14 25.26
CA ALA A 122 -4.22 -5.68 24.89
C ALA A 122 -5.32 -6.47 25.62
N TRP A 123 -5.19 -7.80 25.73
CA TRP A 123 -6.12 -8.63 26.48
C TRP A 123 -6.14 -8.25 27.96
N LEU A 124 -4.97 -8.09 28.58
CA LEU A 124 -4.85 -7.74 29.99
C LEU A 124 -5.51 -6.38 30.28
N VAL A 125 -5.24 -5.35 29.48
CA VAL A 125 -5.81 -4.00 29.67
C VAL A 125 -7.33 -3.95 29.45
N THR A 126 -7.88 -4.79 28.58
CA THR A 126 -9.30 -4.73 28.19
C THR A 126 -10.19 -5.73 28.94
N ARG A 127 -9.65 -6.87 29.36
CA ARG A 127 -10.42 -7.99 29.94
C ARG A 127 -10.12 -8.28 31.40
N THR A 128 -9.11 -7.66 32.00
CA THR A 128 -8.79 -7.86 33.42
C THR A 128 -8.85 -6.54 34.20
N ASP A 129 -9.12 -6.63 35.51
CA ASP A 129 -9.17 -5.48 36.42
C ASP A 129 -7.77 -5.01 36.83
N LEU A 130 -6.98 -4.60 35.82
CA LEU A 130 -5.64 -4.07 36.04
C LEU A 130 -5.66 -2.72 36.78
N PRO A 131 -4.88 -2.56 37.86
CA PRO A 131 -4.62 -1.24 38.42
C PRO A 131 -3.90 -0.38 37.39
N MET A 132 -4.25 0.90 37.32
CA MET A 132 -3.59 1.89 36.44
C MET A 132 -3.68 1.61 34.91
N ARG A 133 -4.64 0.81 34.44
CA ARG A 133 -4.81 0.46 33.01
C ARG A 133 -4.72 1.63 32.01
N LYS A 134 -5.22 2.82 32.37
CA LYS A 134 -5.16 4.03 31.54
C LYS A 134 -3.72 4.53 31.34
N PHE A 135 -2.90 4.49 32.39
CA PHE A 135 -1.50 4.89 32.30
C PHE A 135 -0.71 3.93 31.42
N ILE A 136 -0.88 2.62 31.61
CA ILE A 136 -0.25 1.56 30.79
C ILE A 136 -0.63 1.74 29.31
N SER A 137 -1.92 1.94 29.03
CA SER A 137 -2.41 2.19 27.67
C SER A 137 -1.80 3.44 27.04
N ASN A 138 -1.60 4.51 27.80
CA ASN A 138 -0.99 5.74 27.29
C ASN A 138 0.51 5.56 27.00
N LEU A 139 1.24 4.85 27.88
CA LEU A 139 2.66 4.55 27.67
C LEU A 139 2.90 3.71 26.41
N ALA A 140 1.98 2.78 26.10
CA ALA A 140 2.08 1.94 24.91
C ALA A 140 2.05 2.74 23.58
N VAL A 141 1.54 3.97 23.60
CA VAL A 141 1.50 4.84 22.42
C VAL A 141 2.80 5.62 22.22
N LEU A 142 3.59 5.84 23.29
CA LEU A 142 4.80 6.67 23.24
C LEU A 142 5.80 6.27 22.15
N PRO A 143 6.10 4.97 21.94
CA PRO A 143 7.05 4.57 20.90
C PRO A 143 6.61 4.97 19.48
N TYR A 144 5.30 5.15 19.24
CA TYR A 144 4.79 5.56 17.93
C TYR A 144 4.95 7.06 17.66
N ILE A 145 5.10 7.87 18.71
CA ILE A 145 5.26 9.32 18.60
C ILE A 145 6.75 9.68 18.42
N LEU A 146 7.65 8.85 18.96
CA LEU A 146 9.08 9.06 18.85
C LEU A 146 9.56 8.86 17.40
N PRO A 147 10.34 9.80 16.85
CA PRO A 147 10.89 9.63 15.51
C PRO A 147 11.89 8.47 15.50
N SER A 148 11.95 7.71 14.40
CA SER A 148 12.74 6.48 14.31
C SER A 148 14.22 6.62 14.71
N TRP A 149 14.83 7.79 14.49
CA TRP A 149 16.23 8.05 14.86
C TRP A 149 16.45 8.12 16.37
N THR A 150 15.48 8.63 17.15
CA THR A 150 15.61 8.69 18.63
C THR A 150 15.62 7.30 19.25
N ILE A 151 14.78 6.41 18.73
CA ILE A 151 14.75 5.01 19.16
C ILE A 151 16.09 4.36 18.81
N ALA A 152 16.59 4.54 17.59
CA ALA A 152 17.87 3.96 17.16
C ALA A 152 19.05 4.36 18.06
N LEU A 153 19.14 5.64 18.46
CA LEU A 153 20.19 6.13 19.37
C LEU A 153 20.12 5.50 20.77
N ALA A 154 18.96 5.02 21.22
CA ALA A 154 18.84 4.38 22.53
C ALA A 154 19.44 2.96 22.58
N TRP A 155 19.77 2.37 21.43
CA TRP A 155 20.29 1.00 21.30
C TRP A 155 21.80 0.94 20.97
N VAL A 156 22.46 2.09 20.85
CA VAL A 156 23.91 2.23 20.61
C VAL A 156 24.56 2.87 21.82
#